data_AF-A0A6G0V0D3-F1
#
_entry.id   AF-A0A6G0V0D3-F1
#
_cell.length_a   1.000
_cell.length_b   1.000
_cell.length_c   1.000
_cell.angle_alpha   90.00
_cell.angle_beta   90.00
_cell.angle_gamma   90.00
#
_symmetry.space_group_name_H-M   'P 1'
#
loop_
_entity.id
_entity.type
_entity.pdbx_description
1 polymer ?
#
loop_
_entity_poly.entity_id
_entity_poly.type
_entity_poly.pdbx_seq_one_letter_code
_entity_poly.pdbx_strand_id
1 'polypeptide(L)'
;MNPQRDTARRTEYSLQVWILEAKGIPAKRKYYCELCLDKTLYAKTSSKPRGEICFWGEHYHFEGIPAIKDICVNLYREADPKKKKDRATPIGYVKIDVDQLISRTPVERWLVYVS
;
A
#
# COMPACT_ATOMS: atom_id res chain seq x y z
N MET A 1 18.52 1.26 -41.29
CA MET A 1 18.09 0.63 -40.02
C MET A 1 19.17 0.91 -39.00
N ASN A 2 18.88 1.61 -37.90
CA ASN A 2 19.88 1.93 -36.87
C ASN A 2 19.99 0.74 -35.89
N PRO A 3 21.11 0.00 -35.84
CA PRO A 3 21.27 -1.19 -34.99
C PRO A 3 21.32 -0.87 -33.48
N GLN A 4 21.45 0.40 -33.11
CA GLN A 4 21.48 0.84 -31.72
C GLN A 4 20.09 1.00 -31.08
N ARG A 5 19.00 0.79 -31.84
CA ARG A 5 17.63 0.85 -31.29
C ARG A 5 17.25 -0.35 -30.44
N ASP A 6 17.98 -1.46 -30.54
CA ASP A 6 17.64 -2.74 -29.87
C ASP A 6 18.57 -3.10 -28.69
N THR A 7 19.35 -2.15 -28.16
CA THR A 7 20.24 -2.39 -27.00
C THR A 7 19.89 -1.55 -25.78
N ALA A 8 18.64 -1.12 -25.63
CA ALA A 8 18.14 -0.74 -24.32
C ALA A 8 17.73 -2.02 -23.59
N ARG A 9 18.59 -2.55 -22.71
CA ARG A 9 18.13 -3.51 -21.70
C ARG A 9 17.01 -2.83 -20.92
N ARG A 10 15.76 -3.20 -21.21
CA ARG A 10 14.60 -2.70 -20.48
C ARG A 10 14.64 -3.37 -19.11
N THR A 11 15.10 -2.63 -18.10
CA THR A 11 14.96 -3.09 -16.71
C THR A 11 13.48 -3.07 -16.37
N GLU A 12 12.95 -4.25 -16.04
CA GLU A 12 11.58 -4.40 -15.54
C GLU A 12 11.62 -4.49 -14.02
N TYR A 13 10.76 -3.71 -13.36
CA TYR A 13 10.57 -3.75 -11.93
C TYR A 13 9.26 -4.46 -11.61
N SER A 14 9.26 -5.27 -10.56
CA SER A 14 8.06 -5.88 -10.01
C SER A 14 7.99 -5.67 -8.51
N LEU A 15 6.77 -5.73 -7.96
CA LEU A 15 6.50 -5.58 -6.54
C LEU A 15 5.47 -6.62 -6.10
N GLN A 16 5.81 -7.37 -5.05
CA GLN A 16 4.88 -8.19 -4.29
C GLN A 16 4.72 -7.61 -2.89
N VAL A 17 3.48 -7.46 -2.44
CA VAL A 17 3.18 -6.89 -1.13
C VAL A 17 1.95 -7.53 -0.52
N TRP A 18 2.05 -7.80 0.78
CA TRP A 18 0.93 -8.24 1.62
C TRP A 18 0.58 -7.13 2.61
N ILE A 19 -0.71 -6.79 2.69
CA ILE A 19 -1.25 -5.93 3.74
C ILE A 19 -2.04 -6.84 4.68
N LEU A 20 -1.43 -7.17 5.82
CA LEU A 20 -1.97 -8.16 6.76
C LEU A 20 -3.00 -7.53 7.69
N GLU A 21 -2.55 -6.77 8.69
CA GLU A 21 -3.42 -6.30 9.76
C GLU A 21 -2.96 -4.98 10.38
N ALA A 22 -3.90 -4.29 11.04
CA ALA A 22 -3.64 -3.10 11.84
C ALA A 22 -4.15 -3.29 13.28
N LYS A 23 -3.28 -2.93 14.23
CA LYS A 23 -3.52 -2.96 15.68
C LYS A 23 -3.48 -1.54 16.25
N GLY A 24 -4.05 -1.33 17.43
CA GLY A 24 -4.04 -0.02 18.10
C GLY A 24 -4.88 1.09 17.45
N ILE A 25 -5.50 0.84 16.29
CA ILE A 25 -6.37 1.82 15.61
C ILE A 25 -7.73 1.95 16.33
N PRO A 26 -8.41 3.12 16.27
CA PRO A 26 -9.66 3.34 16.98
C PRO A 26 -10.72 2.28 16.67
N ALA A 27 -11.47 1.82 17.67
CA ALA A 27 -12.61 0.90 17.48
C ALA A 27 -13.82 1.64 16.87
N LYS A 28 -13.67 2.09 15.62
CA LYS A 28 -14.66 2.87 14.87
C LYS A 28 -14.78 2.32 13.46
N ARG A 29 -15.96 1.78 13.11
CA ARG A 29 -16.33 1.43 11.72
C ARG A 29 -15.35 0.49 11.03
N LYS A 30 -15.39 0.51 9.70
CA LYS A 30 -14.50 -0.25 8.82
C LYS A 30 -13.33 0.63 8.38
N TYR A 31 -12.23 -0.04 8.09
CA TYR A 31 -10.99 0.56 7.63
C TYR A 31 -10.56 -0.09 6.32
N TYR A 32 -9.87 0.69 5.50
CA TYR A 32 -9.19 0.21 4.30
C TYR A 32 -7.84 0.91 4.16
N CYS A 33 -6.96 0.30 3.37
CA CYS A 33 -5.67 0.85 3.04
C CYS A 33 -5.63 1.25 1.56
N GLU A 34 -4.93 2.33 1.25
CA GLU A 34 -4.50 2.68 -0.10
C GLU A 34 -3.01 2.42 -0.23
N LEU A 35 -2.62 1.61 -1.21
CA LEU A 35 -1.23 1.38 -1.57
C LEU A 35 -0.84 2.33 -2.69
N CYS A 36 0.11 3.22 -2.40
CA CYS A 36 0.66 4.18 -3.34
C CYS A 36 2.14 3.93 -3.62
N LEU A 37 2.54 3.99 -4.89
CA LEU A 37 3.94 3.97 -5.34
C LEU A 37 4.29 5.37 -5.85
N ASP A 38 5.28 6.04 -5.25
CA ASP A 38 5.64 7.43 -5.55
C ASP A 38 4.42 8.38 -5.67
N LYS A 39 3.48 8.24 -4.73
CA LYS A 39 2.20 9.00 -4.63
C LYS A 39 1.10 8.59 -5.61
N THR A 40 1.39 7.71 -6.56
CA THR A 40 0.36 7.17 -7.47
C THR A 40 -0.37 6.04 -6.77
N LEU A 41 -1.70 6.05 -6.76
CA LEU A 41 -2.52 4.97 -6.19
C LEU A 41 -2.50 3.74 -7.10
N TYR A 42 -2.06 2.59 -6.57
CA TYR A 42 -2.00 1.32 -7.31
C TYR A 42 -3.07 0.32 -6.86
N ALA A 43 -3.40 0.30 -5.57
CA ALA A 43 -4.42 -0.62 -5.05
C ALA A 43 -5.13 -0.07 -3.82
N LYS A 44 -6.31 -0.62 -3.54
CA LYS A 44 -7.03 -0.45 -2.28
C LYS A 44 -7.41 -1.81 -1.72
N THR A 45 -7.31 -1.95 -0.40
CA THR A 45 -7.85 -3.13 0.28
C THR A 45 -9.37 -3.06 0.37
N SER A 46 -9.99 -4.20 0.66
CA SER A 46 -11.39 -4.22 1.09
C SER A 46 -11.58 -3.48 2.42
N SER A 47 -12.78 -2.97 2.65
CA SER A 47 -13.15 -2.36 3.93
C SER A 47 -13.45 -3.42 4.99
N LYS A 48 -12.66 -3.45 6.07
CA LYS A 48 -12.78 -4.44 7.15
C LYS A 48 -13.15 -3.78 8.48
N PRO A 49 -14.10 -4.33 9.26
CA PRO A 49 -14.43 -3.79 10.58
C PRO A 49 -13.22 -3.90 11.53
N ARG A 50 -13.13 -2.96 12.47
CA ARG A 50 -12.21 -3.09 13.61
C ARG A 50 -12.89 -3.89 14.73
N GLY A 51 -12.61 -5.19 14.78
CA GLY A 51 -12.94 -6.09 15.91
C GLY A 51 -11.89 -5.96 17.03
N GLU A 52 -11.31 -7.06 17.50
CA GLU A 52 -10.07 -7.05 18.32
C GLU A 52 -8.83 -6.61 17.51
N ILE A 53 -8.84 -6.93 16.22
CA ILE A 53 -7.88 -6.52 15.21
C ILE A 53 -8.63 -6.06 13.95
N CYS A 54 -7.98 -5.32 13.06
CA CYS A 54 -8.45 -5.11 11.70
C CYS A 54 -7.55 -5.92 10.76
N PHE A 55 -8.09 -6.97 10.14
CA PHE A 55 -7.33 -7.93 9.32
C PHE A 55 -7.83 -7.91 7.88
N TRP A 56 -6.93 -7.59 6.93
CA TRP A 56 -7.17 -7.63 5.49
C TRP A 56 -6.63 -8.92 4.87
N GLY A 57 -5.36 -9.24 5.13
CA GLY A 57 -4.69 -10.42 4.55
C GLY A 57 -4.62 -10.38 3.02
N GLU A 58 -4.53 -9.17 2.43
CA GLU A 58 -4.63 -8.99 0.97
C GLU A 58 -3.24 -8.93 0.33
N HIS A 59 -3.10 -9.62 -0.81
CA HIS A 59 -1.86 -9.70 -1.60
C HIS A 59 -2.01 -8.95 -2.91
N TYR A 60 -0.98 -8.19 -3.27
CA TYR A 60 -0.88 -7.51 -4.55
C TYR A 60 0.44 -7.85 -5.24
N HIS A 61 0.37 -8.05 -6.55
CA HIS A 61 1.50 -8.33 -7.43
C HIS A 61 1.44 -7.38 -8.62
N PHE A 62 2.49 -6.59 -8.82
CA PHE A 62 2.63 -5.66 -9.93
C PHE A 62 3.89 -5.98 -10.73
N GLU A 63 3.76 -6.03 -12.05
CA GLU A 63 4.87 -6.24 -13.00
C GLU A 63 5.00 -5.01 -13.90
N GLY A 64 6.21 -4.77 -14.42
CA GLY A 64 6.46 -3.66 -15.35
C GLY A 64 6.23 -2.27 -14.75
N ILE A 65 6.39 -2.11 -13.43
CA ILE A 65 6.24 -0.80 -12.78
C ILE A 65 7.44 0.10 -13.13
N PRO A 66 7.26 1.45 -13.11
CA PRO A 66 8.40 2.34 -13.21
C PRO A 66 9.38 2.13 -12.04
N ALA A 67 10.62 2.61 -12.18
CA ALA A 67 11.51 2.72 -11.03
C ALA A 67 10.86 3.66 -10.00
N ILE A 68 10.69 3.18 -8.78
CA ILE A 68 10.04 3.90 -7.68
C ILE A 68 11.02 4.12 -6.53
N LYS A 69 10.78 5.16 -5.73
CA LYS A 69 11.55 5.44 -4.51
C LYS A 69 10.80 5.06 -3.25
N ASP A 70 9.49 5.28 -3.25
CA ASP A 70 8.67 5.20 -2.05
C ASP A 70 7.46 4.28 -2.25
N ILE A 71 7.28 3.37 -1.30
CA ILE A 71 6.04 2.62 -1.10
C ILE A 71 5.31 3.23 0.10
N CYS A 72 4.07 3.67 -0.10
CA CYS A 72 3.26 4.27 0.94
C CYS A 72 1.96 3.49 1.12
N VAL A 73 1.64 3.08 2.35
CA VAL A 73 0.34 2.50 2.70
C VAL A 73 -0.39 3.49 3.58
N ASN A 74 -1.47 4.08 3.06
CA ASN A 74 -2.31 5.05 3.75
C ASN A 74 -3.50 4.34 4.38
N LEU A 75 -3.72 4.50 5.67
CA LEU A 75 -4.84 3.93 6.40
C LEU A 75 -5.99 4.93 6.48
N TYR A 76 -7.19 4.49 6.09
CA TYR A 76 -8.40 5.29 6.16
C TYR A 76 -9.48 4.60 6.97
N ARG A 77 -10.26 5.40 7.69
CA ARG A 77 -11.58 5.01 8.18
C ARG A 77 -12.62 5.30 7.11
N GLU A 78 -13.43 4.30 6.79
CA GLU A 78 -14.51 4.41 5.82
C GLU A 78 -15.59 5.40 6.25
N ALA A 79 -16.13 6.14 5.26
CA ALA A 79 -17.29 7.00 5.45
C ALA A 79 -18.52 6.17 5.81
N ASP A 80 -19.49 6.78 6.51
CA ASP A 80 -20.77 6.11 6.74
C ASP A 80 -21.73 6.45 5.62
N PRO A 81 -22.15 5.44 4.84
CA PRO A 81 -23.04 5.67 3.71
C PRO A 81 -24.39 6.24 4.14
N LYS A 82 -24.78 6.10 5.42
CA LYS A 82 -26.03 6.68 5.95
C LYS A 82 -25.91 8.19 6.24
N LYS A 83 -24.70 8.74 6.32
CA LYS A 83 -24.45 10.15 6.65
C LYS A 83 -23.96 10.90 5.41
N LYS A 84 -24.85 11.67 4.77
CA LYS A 84 -24.58 12.41 3.51
C LYS A 84 -23.33 13.32 3.51
N LYS A 85 -22.86 13.81 4.67
CA LYS A 85 -21.69 14.70 4.78
C LYS A 85 -20.42 14.00 5.26
N ASP A 86 -20.49 12.70 5.51
CA ASP A 86 -19.38 11.95 6.06
C ASP A 86 -18.41 11.52 4.95
N ARG A 87 -17.12 11.58 5.23
CA ARG A 87 -16.05 11.31 4.26
C ARG A 87 -15.07 10.32 4.86
N ALA A 88 -14.37 9.59 3.98
CA ALA A 88 -13.26 8.77 4.40
C ALA A 88 -12.25 9.64 5.16
N THR A 89 -11.82 9.19 6.33
CA THR A 89 -10.98 9.98 7.23
C THR A 89 -9.58 9.35 7.25
N PRO A 90 -8.52 10.10 6.93
CA PRO A 90 -7.16 9.59 7.07
C PRO A 90 -6.87 9.33 8.54
N ILE A 91 -6.25 8.19 8.82
CA ILE A 91 -5.84 7.77 10.17
C ILE A 91 -4.33 7.89 10.33
N GLY A 92 -3.61 7.63 9.25
CA GLY A 92 -2.18 7.73 9.18
C GLY A 92 -1.63 6.98 7.99
N TYR A 93 -0.31 6.90 7.89
CA TYR A 93 0.36 6.20 6.80
C TYR A 93 1.67 5.57 7.28
N VAL A 94 2.12 4.56 6.55
CA VAL A 94 3.50 4.07 6.63
C VAL A 94 4.17 4.34 5.29
N LYS A 95 5.43 4.77 5.34
CA LYS A 95 6.24 5.07 4.17
C LYS A 95 7.53 4.27 4.25
N ILE A 96 7.83 3.55 3.18
CA ILE A 96 9.00 2.68 3.07
C ILE A 96 9.80 3.16 1.87
N ASP A 97 11.07 3.50 2.11
CA ASP A 97 12.04 3.72 1.05
C ASP A 97 12.41 2.36 0.45
N VAL A 98 12.35 2.24 -0.87
CA VAL A 98 12.67 1.01 -1.61
C VAL A 98 14.11 0.58 -1.35
N ASP A 99 15.02 1.49 -1.04
CA ASP A 99 16.40 1.16 -0.70
C ASP A 99 16.50 0.35 0.60
N GLN A 100 15.50 0.43 1.49
CA GLN A 100 15.39 -0.42 2.69
C GLN A 100 14.93 -1.85 2.38
N LEU A 101 14.43 -2.09 1.16
CA LEU A 101 13.87 -3.37 0.72
C LEU A 101 14.80 -4.12 -0.25
N ILE A 102 16.04 -3.66 -0.41
CA ILE A 102 17.05 -4.32 -1.24
C ILE A 102 17.51 -5.61 -0.53
N SER A 103 16.67 -6.64 -0.58
CA SER A 103 16.96 -8.00 -0.14
C SER A 103 16.47 -9.00 -1.17
N ARG A 104 17.13 -10.17 -1.23
CA ARG A 104 16.72 -11.28 -2.12
C ARG A 104 15.51 -12.06 -1.58
N THR A 105 15.06 -11.74 -0.37
CA THR A 105 13.97 -12.41 0.33
C THR A 105 12.86 -11.41 0.64
N PRO A 106 11.59 -11.86 0.71
CA PRO A 106 10.50 -11.04 1.22
C PRO A 106 10.80 -10.52 2.63
N VAL A 107 10.41 -9.29 2.92
CA VAL A 107 10.56 -8.65 4.24
C VAL A 107 9.19 -8.61 4.91
N GLU A 108 9.07 -9.29 6.06
CA GLU A 108 7.91 -9.18 6.94
C GLU A 108 8.30 -8.37 8.19
N ARG A 109 7.61 -7.25 8.44
CA ARG A 109 7.84 -6.43 9.63
C ARG A 109 6.61 -5.62 10.03
N TRP A 110 6.49 -5.35 11.32
CA TRP A 110 5.54 -4.37 11.85
C TRP A 110 6.02 -2.96 11.59
N LEU A 111 5.13 -2.11 11.07
CA LEU A 111 5.39 -0.69 10.84
C LEU A 111 4.45 0.16 11.68
N VAL A 112 5.00 1.22 12.26
CA VAL A 112 4.23 2.20 13.03
C VAL A 112 3.76 3.28 12.06
N TYR A 113 2.45 3.49 11.98
CA TYR A 113 1.90 4.55 11.16
C TYR A 113 2.12 5.93 11.79
N VAL A 114 2.34 6.94 10.95
CA VAL A 114 2.37 8.34 11.35
C VAL A 114 0.96 8.89 11.22
N SER A 115 0.41 9.44 12.31
CA SER A 115 -0.94 10.02 12.39
C SER A 115 -0.99 11.48 11.98
#